data_AF-A0A841HWK6-F1
#
_entry.id   AF-A0A841HWK6-F1
#
_cell.length_a   1.000
_cell.length_b   1.000
_cell.length_c   1.000
_cell.angle_alpha   90.00
_cell.angle_beta   90.00
_cell.angle_gamma   90.00
#
_symmetry.space_group_name_H-M   'P 1'
#
loop_
_entity.id
_entity.type
_entity.pdbx_description
1 polymer ?
#
loop_
_entity_poly.entity_id
_entity_poly.type
_entity_poly.pdbx_seq_one_letter_code
_entity_poly.pdbx_strand_id
1 'polypeptide(L)'
;MAAELIHVTETLTSGLKADAVLESADGIVGFRVTWIAWDSGFRRSGLAIGDVIVAVNGESVAPYLLPGKFHGQIGQANESYAWQQRGWKSECDLALTVMRFGEQHEVTGQLRFERLYRTPQQRSALAPGGPGTISNDGFSSPWSGWYERLVFKLSVILDGSWYRQRMNTRQELKELDEHAARIEYLANNHPGDFADAVMADWNAARESLNGKRLDAVDLRYRELGAQRLEIAKGAAAQSWTTIKQELASQTIATFPSPPAHEASKMVGRIVELPALSPRQFVSDLGAGFAVAAGSGEGCYLIQLSNAPRFGHFYATMERFKAQVHPKLSERYQFLAAIRGDVRMITFNRRPVTGLLVDIVAALAGDSGELCVDMRSENQAGGYAFAGEAQVDSIDPVQLPDDAPPEQVVAAMVRAVKLADDDRWRSLFADWRVAIYESGRALFDASYSIPSHLFQSIWETSRKYIMGDVLDARVDRVSPIRRITRADPTTGVPDVDHVVVWLDHFGSFDGEIRAYNHFTLRRRWPLQRVNGGPWRIAELQSL
;
A
#
# COMPACT_ATOMS: atom_id res chain seq x y z
N MET A 1 16.13 39.69 -24.30
CA MET A 1 15.68 40.96 -23.68
C MET A 1 14.71 40.60 -22.57
N ALA A 2 15.04 40.93 -21.32
CA ALA A 2 14.37 40.41 -20.13
C ALA A 2 13.08 41.18 -19.79
N ALA A 3 12.11 40.51 -19.17
CA ALA A 3 10.98 41.16 -18.53
C ALA A 3 11.46 42.03 -17.35
N GLU A 4 10.92 43.23 -17.23
CA GLU A 4 11.29 44.21 -16.21
C GLU A 4 10.28 44.23 -15.06
N LEU A 5 10.78 44.52 -13.84
CA LEU A 5 9.94 44.77 -12.68
C LEU A 5 9.22 46.11 -12.88
N ILE A 6 7.89 46.10 -12.83
CA ILE A 6 7.09 47.30 -13.13
C ILE A 6 6.34 47.82 -11.93
N HIS A 7 5.90 46.93 -11.05
CA HIS A 7 5.17 47.35 -9.88
C HIS A 7 5.47 46.44 -8.69
N VAL A 8 5.76 47.10 -7.57
CA VAL A 8 5.84 46.48 -6.25
C VAL A 8 4.54 46.86 -5.55
N THR A 9 3.72 45.87 -5.19
CA THR A 9 2.47 46.14 -4.48
C THR A 9 2.78 46.48 -3.02
N GLU A 10 1.82 47.05 -2.28
CA GLU A 10 1.96 47.24 -0.83
C GLU A 10 1.72 45.92 -0.05
N THR A 11 1.44 44.82 -0.75
CA THR A 11 1.18 43.50 -0.17
C THR A 11 2.50 42.87 0.28
N LEU A 12 2.79 42.92 1.57
CA LEU A 12 3.96 42.28 2.16
C LEU A 12 3.73 40.77 2.35
N THR A 13 4.56 39.91 1.78
CA THR A 13 4.37 38.45 1.80
C THR A 13 5.67 37.70 2.09
N SER A 14 5.52 36.52 2.70
CA SER A 14 6.60 35.52 2.80
C SER A 14 6.84 34.80 1.47
N GLY A 15 5.85 34.79 0.57
CA GLY A 15 5.82 33.99 -0.65
C GLY A 15 5.66 32.49 -0.38
N LEU A 16 5.28 32.09 0.84
CA LEU A 16 5.04 30.70 1.19
C LEU A 16 3.55 30.35 1.02
N LYS A 17 3.26 29.09 0.74
CA LYS A 17 1.95 28.48 1.00
C LYS A 17 2.14 27.39 2.04
N ALA A 18 1.24 27.34 3.02
CA ALA A 18 1.31 26.34 4.06
C ALA A 18 -0.07 25.78 4.43
N ASP A 19 -0.09 24.55 4.95
CA ASP A 19 -1.28 23.90 5.52
C ASP A 19 -1.12 23.75 7.04
N ALA A 20 -2.18 24.02 7.79
CA ALA A 20 -2.16 23.76 9.23
C ALA A 20 -2.19 22.24 9.50
N VAL A 21 -1.17 21.75 10.21
CA VAL A 21 -1.08 20.38 10.71
C VAL A 21 -1.50 20.38 12.18
N LEU A 22 -2.76 20.03 12.41
CA LEU A 22 -3.36 19.99 13.76
C LEU A 22 -3.08 18.68 14.48
N GLU A 23 -2.98 17.61 13.70
CA GLU A 23 -2.66 16.27 14.16
C GLU A 23 -1.71 15.64 13.15
N SER A 24 -0.64 15.02 13.65
CA SER A 24 0.23 14.18 12.83
C SER A 24 0.59 12.92 13.59
N ALA A 25 0.84 11.84 12.84
CA ALA A 25 1.27 10.57 13.41
C ALA A 25 2.61 10.70 14.16
N ASP A 26 3.44 11.67 13.74
CA ASP A 26 4.77 11.92 14.27
C ASP A 26 4.74 12.92 15.45
N GLY A 27 3.54 13.41 15.82
CA GLY A 27 3.33 14.35 16.92
C GLY A 27 3.75 15.79 16.63
N ILE A 28 4.28 16.07 15.45
CA ILE A 28 4.67 17.40 15.00
C ILE A 28 3.41 18.17 14.54
N VAL A 29 3.17 19.32 15.14
CA VAL A 29 2.06 20.23 14.80
C VAL A 29 2.63 21.59 14.41
N GLY A 30 2.05 22.24 13.42
CA GLY A 30 2.60 23.49 12.87
C GLY A 30 2.01 23.84 11.51
N PHE A 31 2.67 24.73 10.77
CA PHE A 31 2.31 25.07 9.40
C PHE A 31 3.24 24.35 8.42
N ARG A 32 2.74 23.32 7.74
CA ARG A 32 3.52 22.55 6.75
C ARG A 32 3.64 23.36 5.46
N VAL A 33 4.86 23.62 5.02
CA VAL A 33 5.13 24.33 3.76
C VAL A 33 4.73 23.47 2.58
N THR A 34 3.73 23.89 1.81
CA THR A 34 3.24 23.17 0.62
C THR A 34 3.80 23.75 -0.67
N TRP A 35 4.24 25.00 -0.67
CA TRP A 35 4.91 25.63 -1.80
C TRP A 35 5.74 26.85 -1.36
N ILE A 36 6.80 27.14 -2.11
CA ILE A 36 7.60 28.36 -1.98
C ILE A 36 7.52 29.08 -3.33
N ALA A 37 7.06 30.33 -3.40
CA ALA A 37 7.05 31.07 -4.67
C ALA A 37 8.49 31.20 -5.23
N TRP A 38 8.64 31.21 -6.56
CA TRP A 38 9.98 31.25 -7.17
C TRP A 38 10.73 32.57 -6.96
N ASP A 39 10.03 33.65 -6.65
CA ASP A 39 10.58 34.96 -6.29
C ASP A 39 10.55 35.25 -4.76
N SER A 40 10.12 34.28 -3.96
CA SER A 40 10.11 34.39 -2.49
C SER A 40 11.51 34.61 -1.93
N GLY A 41 11.60 35.44 -0.87
CA GLY A 41 12.83 35.61 -0.10
C GLY A 41 13.25 34.36 0.70
N PHE A 42 12.42 33.31 0.73
CA PHE A 42 12.77 32.01 1.29
C PHE A 42 13.41 31.06 0.27
N ARG A 43 13.45 31.41 -1.01
CA ARG A 43 14.21 30.62 -1.98
C ARG A 43 15.71 30.67 -1.66
N ARG A 44 16.37 29.51 -1.71
CA ARG A 44 17.79 29.31 -1.32
C ARG A 44 18.11 29.56 0.17
N SER A 45 17.11 29.74 1.03
CA SER A 45 17.31 29.85 2.48
C SER A 45 17.63 28.53 3.18
N GLY A 46 17.41 27.40 2.51
CA GLY A 46 17.43 26.06 3.11
C GLY A 46 16.04 25.54 3.53
N LEU A 47 15.00 26.37 3.44
CA LEU A 47 13.61 25.94 3.60
C LEU A 47 13.23 24.95 2.50
N ALA A 48 12.63 23.82 2.88
CA ALA A 48 12.14 22.81 1.95
C ALA A 48 10.61 22.75 1.97
N ILE A 49 10.03 22.36 0.83
CA ILE A 49 8.62 21.94 0.79
C ILE A 49 8.49 20.66 1.63
N GLY A 50 7.44 20.60 2.45
CA GLY A 50 7.19 19.54 3.43
C GLY A 50 7.69 19.83 4.85
N ASP A 51 8.53 20.86 5.04
CA ASP A 51 8.94 21.31 6.38
C ASP A 51 7.73 21.80 7.18
N VAL A 52 7.71 21.53 8.48
CA VAL A 52 6.64 22.00 9.38
C VAL A 52 7.16 23.14 10.23
N ILE A 53 6.65 24.35 10.01
CA ILE A 53 7.01 25.54 10.78
C ILE A 53 6.39 25.45 12.18
N VAL A 54 7.23 25.45 13.21
CA VAL A 54 6.82 25.33 14.63
C VAL A 54 7.04 26.63 15.43
N ALA A 55 7.90 27.53 14.94
CA ALA A 55 8.05 28.87 15.48
C ALA A 55 8.44 29.89 14.40
N VAL A 56 8.09 31.16 14.64
CA VAL A 56 8.46 32.32 13.83
C VAL A 56 9.14 33.34 14.74
N ASN A 57 10.41 33.67 14.46
CA ASN A 57 11.29 34.50 15.31
C ASN A 57 11.31 34.07 16.78
N GLY A 58 11.33 32.76 17.02
CA GLY A 58 11.31 32.18 18.37
C GLY A 58 9.93 32.14 19.04
N GLU A 59 8.88 32.72 18.44
CA GLU A 59 7.52 32.60 18.95
C GLU A 59 6.85 31.34 18.40
N SER A 60 6.34 30.47 19.29
CA SER A 60 5.67 29.24 18.88
C SER A 60 4.38 29.52 18.10
N VAL A 61 4.15 28.74 17.03
CA VAL A 61 2.89 28.83 16.28
C VAL A 61 1.74 28.04 16.92
N ALA A 62 2.01 27.21 17.93
CA ALA A 62 1.03 26.33 18.56
C ALA A 62 -0.28 27.03 19.01
N PRO A 63 -0.26 28.25 19.59
CA PRO A 63 -1.48 28.95 20.00
C PRO A 63 -2.44 29.29 18.84
N TYR A 64 -1.92 29.32 17.61
CA TYR A 64 -2.66 29.62 16.40
C TYR A 64 -3.16 28.36 15.67
N LEU A 65 -2.79 27.17 16.14
CA LEU A 65 -3.23 25.88 15.59
C LEU A 65 -4.61 25.47 16.14
N LEU A 66 -5.55 26.42 16.16
CA LEU A 66 -6.94 26.21 16.58
C LEU A 66 -7.88 26.62 15.45
N PRO A 67 -9.02 25.91 15.24
CA PRO A 67 -10.00 26.28 14.24
C PRO A 67 -10.36 27.78 14.30
N GLY A 68 -10.23 28.46 13.16
CA GLY A 68 -10.50 29.91 13.04
C GLY A 68 -9.36 30.84 13.45
N LYS A 69 -8.24 30.34 13.98
CA LYS A 69 -7.07 31.16 14.39
C LYS A 69 -5.89 31.12 13.41
N PHE A 70 -6.01 30.40 12.30
CA PHE A 70 -4.95 30.27 11.30
C PHE A 70 -4.77 31.55 10.46
N HIS A 71 -5.78 32.40 10.36
CA HIS A 71 -5.73 33.61 9.54
C HIS A 71 -4.61 34.55 9.99
N GLY A 72 -3.85 35.10 9.03
CA GLY A 72 -2.75 36.01 9.33
C GLY A 72 -1.45 35.33 9.79
N GLN A 73 -1.40 34.00 9.80
CA GLN A 73 -0.15 33.25 10.04
C GLN A 73 0.63 33.05 8.75
N ILE A 74 1.89 32.68 8.87
CA ILE A 74 2.80 32.51 7.73
C ILE A 74 2.25 31.51 6.71
N GLY A 75 2.22 31.94 5.44
CA GLY A 75 1.70 31.14 4.32
C GLY A 75 0.18 30.90 4.33
N GLN A 76 -0.56 31.59 5.20
CA GLN A 76 -2.03 31.54 5.28
C GLN A 76 -2.68 32.76 4.64
N ALA A 77 -4.00 32.69 4.43
CA ALA A 77 -4.78 33.85 4.03
C ALA A 77 -4.62 35.01 5.03
N ASN A 78 -4.56 36.24 4.50
CA ASN A 78 -4.36 37.49 5.24
C ASN A 78 -2.99 37.64 5.96
N GLU A 79 -1.96 36.86 5.60
CA GLU A 79 -0.62 37.03 6.18
C GLU A 79 -0.08 38.47 6.02
N SER A 80 -0.35 39.11 4.88
CA SER A 80 0.13 40.45 4.56
C SER A 80 -0.41 41.51 5.51
N TYR A 81 -1.70 41.42 5.82
CA TYR A 81 -2.34 42.30 6.79
C TYR A 81 -1.74 42.11 8.19
N ALA A 82 -1.48 40.87 8.59
CA ALA A 82 -0.90 40.58 9.90
C ALA A 82 0.56 41.07 10.01
N TRP A 83 1.36 40.98 8.94
CA TRP A 83 2.70 41.57 8.91
C TRP A 83 2.68 43.08 9.03
N GLN A 84 1.78 43.75 8.30
CA GLN A 84 1.60 45.20 8.38
C GLN A 84 1.14 45.64 9.78
N GLN A 85 0.18 44.95 10.40
CA GLN A 85 -0.26 45.24 11.77
C GLN A 85 0.87 45.12 12.80
N ARG A 86 1.78 44.17 12.60
CA ARG A 86 2.97 43.98 13.44
C ARG A 86 4.10 44.97 13.11
N GLY A 87 3.91 45.87 12.13
CA GLY A 87 4.89 46.89 11.73
C GLY A 87 6.07 46.36 10.91
N TRP A 88 5.95 45.18 10.31
CA TRP A 88 7.02 44.57 9.51
C TRP A 88 7.20 45.30 8.17
N LYS A 89 8.42 45.23 7.63
CA LYS A 89 8.81 45.89 6.38
C LYS A 89 9.37 44.88 5.38
N SER A 90 9.42 45.28 4.11
CA SER A 90 10.09 44.50 3.06
C SER A 90 11.59 44.42 3.34
N GLU A 91 12.19 43.31 2.89
CA GLU A 91 13.59 42.91 3.09
C GLU A 91 13.98 42.70 4.57
N CYS A 92 13.00 42.65 5.48
CA CYS A 92 13.24 42.21 6.85
C CYS A 92 13.47 40.69 6.89
N ASP A 93 14.51 40.28 7.59
CA ASP A 93 14.79 38.87 7.87
C ASP A 93 13.72 38.28 8.79
N LEU A 94 13.24 37.10 8.44
CA LEU A 94 12.26 36.31 9.15
C LEU A 94 12.87 34.95 9.46
N ALA A 95 13.11 34.68 10.74
CA ALA A 95 13.64 33.40 11.21
C ALA A 95 12.50 32.40 11.45
N LEU A 96 12.64 31.19 10.93
CA LEU A 96 11.71 30.09 11.10
C LEU A 96 12.42 28.93 11.78
N THR A 97 11.82 28.44 12.86
CA THR A 97 12.14 27.13 13.40
C THR A 97 11.23 26.12 12.71
N VAL A 98 11.82 25.16 12.01
CA VAL A 98 11.09 24.14 11.26
C VAL A 98 11.46 22.73 11.73
N MET A 99 10.48 21.84 11.68
CA MET A 99 10.68 20.41 11.88
C MET A 99 10.73 19.72 10.53
N ARG A 100 11.84 19.02 10.27
CA ARG A 100 12.04 18.18 9.10
C ARG A 100 12.37 16.78 9.58
N PHE A 101 11.47 15.83 9.31
CA PHE A 101 11.64 14.43 9.69
C PHE A 101 11.96 14.21 11.19
N GLY A 102 11.44 15.09 12.07
CA GLY A 102 11.67 15.02 13.52
C GLY A 102 12.89 15.80 14.00
N GLU A 103 13.71 16.33 13.09
CA GLU A 103 14.84 17.19 13.42
C GLU A 103 14.45 18.66 13.32
N GLN A 104 14.95 19.46 14.26
CA GLN A 104 14.75 20.90 14.25
C GLN A 104 15.83 21.57 13.40
N HIS A 105 15.40 22.47 12.52
CA HIS A 105 16.28 23.34 11.73
C HIS A 105 15.87 24.79 11.91
N GLU A 106 16.85 25.69 11.91
CA GLU A 106 16.63 27.12 11.84
C GLU A 106 16.88 27.60 10.41
N VAL A 107 15.94 28.37 9.87
CA VAL A 107 15.99 28.88 8.50
C VAL A 107 15.66 30.36 8.52
N THR A 108 16.41 31.16 7.76
CA THR A 108 16.15 32.61 7.64
C THR A 108 15.87 32.98 6.20
N GLY A 109 14.72 33.59 5.96
CA GLY A 109 14.35 34.17 4.68
C GLY A 109 13.92 35.62 4.85
N GLN A 110 13.46 36.25 3.78
CA GLN A 110 13.05 37.66 3.80
C GLN A 110 11.59 37.85 3.42
N LEU A 111 10.90 38.72 4.15
CA LEU A 111 9.62 39.25 3.70
C LEU A 111 9.84 40.18 2.51
N ARG A 112 9.00 40.07 1.48
CA ARG A 112 9.08 40.91 0.30
C ARG A 112 7.70 41.42 -0.06
N PHE A 113 7.65 42.62 -0.62
CA PHE A 113 6.45 43.02 -1.32
C PHE A 113 6.22 42.13 -2.54
N GLU A 114 4.96 41.81 -2.81
CA GLU A 114 4.56 41.10 -4.02
C GLU A 114 4.92 41.95 -5.26
N ARG A 115 5.42 41.27 -6.29
CA ARG A 115 5.99 41.89 -7.49
C ARG A 115 5.18 41.50 -8.72
N LEU A 116 4.88 42.49 -9.56
CA LEU A 116 4.25 42.30 -10.86
C LEU A 116 5.24 42.63 -11.97
N TYR A 117 5.35 41.72 -12.92
CA TYR A 117 6.32 41.77 -14.02
C TYR A 117 5.60 42.01 -15.36
N ARG A 118 6.26 42.71 -16.29
CA ARG A 118 5.84 42.69 -17.71
C ARG A 118 7.02 42.47 -18.64
N THR A 119 6.71 41.90 -19.80
CA THR A 119 7.64 41.76 -20.92
C THR A 119 7.98 43.14 -21.51
N PRO A 120 9.04 43.25 -22.34
CA PRO A 120 9.36 44.50 -23.06
C PRO A 120 8.20 45.06 -23.89
N GLN A 121 7.27 44.20 -24.33
CA GLN A 121 6.04 44.57 -25.05
C GLN A 121 4.88 44.97 -24.13
N GLN A 122 5.16 45.29 -22.86
CA GLN A 122 4.18 45.73 -21.86
C GLN A 122 3.04 44.73 -21.59
N ARG A 123 3.30 43.43 -21.79
CA ARG A 123 2.36 42.34 -21.44
C ARG A 123 2.74 41.73 -20.10
N SER A 124 1.78 41.38 -19.24
CA SER A 124 2.05 40.70 -17.97
C SER A 124 2.96 39.48 -18.17
N ALA A 125 3.95 39.33 -17.32
CA ALA A 125 4.92 38.23 -17.34
C ALA A 125 4.82 37.37 -16.07
N LEU A 126 5.23 36.10 -16.16
CA LEU A 126 5.16 35.18 -15.03
C LEU A 126 6.16 35.51 -13.91
N ALA A 127 7.31 36.06 -14.26
CA ALA A 127 8.44 36.28 -13.36
C ALA A 127 9.42 37.30 -13.98
N PRO A 128 10.43 37.81 -13.24
CA PRO A 128 11.47 38.64 -13.86
C PRO A 128 12.21 37.82 -14.92
N GLY A 129 12.43 38.39 -16.10
CA GLY A 129 13.01 37.66 -17.25
C GLY A 129 12.10 36.60 -17.91
N GLY A 130 10.93 36.29 -17.32
CA GLY A 130 10.05 35.21 -17.77
C GLY A 130 9.16 35.54 -18.98
N PRO A 131 8.45 34.54 -19.51
CA PRO A 131 7.54 34.71 -20.64
C PRO A 131 6.27 35.49 -20.26
N GLY A 132 5.60 36.02 -21.28
CA GLY A 132 4.30 36.67 -21.11
C GLY A 132 3.22 35.66 -20.70
N THR A 133 2.42 35.98 -19.68
CA THR A 133 1.49 35.04 -19.04
C THR A 133 0.51 34.37 -20.01
N ILE A 134 -0.10 35.16 -20.89
CA ILE A 134 -1.08 34.70 -21.90
C ILE A 134 -0.44 34.40 -23.26
N SER A 135 0.88 34.46 -23.38
CA SER A 135 1.56 34.16 -24.64
C SER A 135 1.59 32.65 -24.90
N ASN A 136 1.63 32.29 -26.18
CA ASN A 136 1.79 30.92 -26.66
C ASN A 136 3.15 30.82 -27.35
N ASP A 137 3.85 29.72 -27.07
CA ASP A 137 5.22 29.37 -27.46
C ASP A 137 5.27 28.17 -28.43
N GLY A 138 4.10 27.74 -28.94
CA GLY A 138 3.95 26.57 -29.81
C GLY A 138 3.54 25.30 -29.07
N PHE A 139 3.45 25.32 -27.74
CA PHE A 139 2.91 24.21 -26.95
C PHE A 139 1.39 24.29 -26.80
N SER A 140 0.78 23.22 -26.29
CA SER A 140 -0.68 23.02 -26.23
C SER A 140 -1.47 24.00 -25.36
N SER A 141 -0.81 24.86 -24.56
CA SER A 141 -1.49 25.85 -23.72
C SER A 141 -0.66 27.13 -23.53
N PRO A 142 -1.30 28.26 -23.17
CA PRO A 142 -0.58 29.44 -22.71
C PRO A 142 0.31 29.16 -21.50
N TRP A 143 1.29 30.02 -21.28
CA TRP A 143 2.25 29.91 -20.18
C TRP A 143 1.61 29.87 -18.80
N SER A 144 0.60 30.71 -18.53
CA SER A 144 -0.12 30.72 -17.24
C SER A 144 -0.77 29.38 -16.93
N GLY A 145 -1.48 28.80 -17.90
CA GLY A 145 -2.16 27.51 -17.71
C GLY A 145 -1.17 26.35 -17.52
N TRP A 146 -0.01 26.40 -18.18
CA TRP A 146 1.05 25.41 -17.94
C TRP A 146 1.72 25.60 -16.59
N TYR A 147 2.02 26.84 -16.20
CA TYR A 147 2.61 27.21 -14.93
C TYR A 147 1.77 26.69 -13.75
N GLU A 148 0.46 26.94 -13.77
CA GLU A 148 -0.46 26.49 -12.72
C GLU A 148 -0.46 24.95 -12.59
N ARG A 149 -0.51 24.23 -13.72
CA ARG A 149 -0.46 22.76 -13.71
C ARG A 149 0.87 22.23 -13.21
N LEU A 150 1.98 22.83 -13.64
CA LEU A 150 3.31 22.42 -13.19
C LEU A 150 3.49 22.67 -11.69
N VAL A 151 3.15 23.88 -11.21
CA VAL A 151 3.24 24.21 -9.77
C VAL A 151 2.37 23.29 -8.93
N PHE A 152 1.15 22.98 -9.37
CA PHE A 152 0.29 22.03 -8.67
C PHE A 152 0.92 20.63 -8.62
N LYS A 153 1.48 20.14 -9.73
CA LYS A 153 2.13 18.83 -9.77
C LYS A 153 3.38 18.80 -8.88
N LEU A 154 4.25 19.81 -8.97
CA LEU A 154 5.46 19.93 -8.16
C LEU A 154 5.13 20.05 -6.66
N SER A 155 4.14 20.86 -6.29
CA SER A 155 3.74 21.01 -4.89
C SER A 155 3.26 19.67 -4.32
N VAL A 156 2.44 18.92 -5.06
CA VAL A 156 1.99 17.60 -4.62
C VAL A 156 3.17 16.64 -4.44
N ILE A 157 4.09 16.57 -5.41
CA ILE A 157 5.23 15.64 -5.38
C ILE A 157 6.22 15.97 -4.25
N LEU A 158 6.54 17.25 -4.06
CA LEU A 158 7.54 17.68 -3.09
C LEU A 158 6.97 17.78 -1.67
N ASP A 159 5.67 18.01 -1.50
CA ASP A 159 4.97 18.05 -0.20
C ASP A 159 4.69 16.65 0.39
N GLY A 160 5.71 15.81 0.37
CA GLY A 160 5.72 14.51 1.04
C GLY A 160 4.73 13.50 0.47
N SER A 161 4.40 13.55 -0.82
CA SER A 161 3.51 12.59 -1.48
C SER A 161 3.93 11.14 -1.32
N TRP A 162 5.25 10.89 -1.21
CA TRP A 162 5.82 9.59 -0.87
C TRP A 162 5.25 9.00 0.43
N TYR A 163 4.80 9.86 1.35
CA TYR A 163 4.18 9.46 2.62
C TYR A 163 2.64 9.40 2.55
N ARG A 164 2.04 9.85 1.44
CA ARG A 164 0.60 9.79 1.19
C ARG A 164 0.27 8.52 0.41
N GLN A 165 -0.74 7.78 0.86
CA GLN A 165 -1.11 6.46 0.32
C GLN A 165 -1.64 6.45 -1.14
N ARG A 166 -1.66 7.57 -1.86
CA ARG A 166 -2.36 7.69 -3.15
C ARG A 166 -1.45 7.93 -4.37
N MET A 167 -0.14 7.99 -4.20
CA MET A 167 0.78 8.28 -5.30
C MET A 167 1.37 7.01 -5.94
N ASN A 168 1.36 6.95 -7.27
CA ASN A 168 2.16 6.00 -8.05
C ASN A 168 3.37 6.75 -8.63
N THR A 169 4.56 6.53 -8.05
CA THR A 169 5.72 7.35 -8.41
C THR A 169 6.17 7.17 -9.86
N ARG A 170 5.92 6.00 -10.46
CA ARG A 170 6.31 5.71 -11.85
C ARG A 170 5.38 6.38 -12.85
N GLN A 171 4.08 6.38 -12.58
CA GLN A 171 3.12 7.12 -13.38
C GLN A 171 3.37 8.63 -13.28
N GLU A 172 3.56 9.14 -12.06
CA GLU A 172 3.83 10.56 -11.83
C GLU A 172 5.12 11.03 -12.50
N LEU A 173 6.17 10.19 -12.51
CA LEU A 173 7.44 10.50 -13.19
C LEU A 173 7.22 10.65 -14.70
N LYS A 174 6.50 9.69 -15.30
CA LYS A 174 6.16 9.76 -16.73
C LYS A 174 5.39 11.03 -17.06
N GLU A 175 4.38 11.37 -16.27
CA GLU A 175 3.59 12.59 -16.48
C GLU A 175 4.42 13.87 -16.22
N LEU A 176 5.37 13.84 -15.27
CA LEU A 176 6.27 14.98 -15.01
C LEU A 176 7.27 15.18 -16.16
N ASP A 177 7.72 14.09 -16.79
CA ASP A 177 8.63 14.12 -17.94
C ASP A 177 7.95 14.72 -19.20
N GLU A 178 6.62 14.73 -19.29
CA GLU A 178 5.89 15.45 -20.36
C GLU A 178 6.15 16.97 -20.35
N HIS A 179 6.58 17.52 -19.21
CA HIS A 179 6.94 18.93 -19.09
C HIS A 179 8.38 19.24 -19.54
N ALA A 180 9.24 18.22 -19.74
CA ALA A 180 10.68 18.38 -19.99
C ALA A 180 10.97 19.35 -21.14
N ALA A 181 10.39 19.11 -22.31
CA ALA A 181 10.63 19.91 -23.51
C ALA A 181 10.29 21.39 -23.33
N ARG A 182 9.24 21.71 -22.55
CA ARG A 182 8.83 23.09 -22.30
C ARG A 182 9.69 23.78 -21.24
N ILE A 183 10.21 23.02 -20.27
CA ILE A 183 11.19 23.52 -19.29
C ILE A 183 12.53 23.81 -19.98
N GLU A 184 12.99 22.93 -20.88
CA GLU A 184 14.18 23.17 -21.71
C GLU A 184 13.98 24.41 -22.61
N TYR A 185 12.79 24.54 -23.22
CA TYR A 185 12.44 25.75 -23.98
C TYR A 185 12.51 27.01 -23.11
N LEU A 186 11.96 26.96 -21.89
CA LEU A 186 12.01 28.07 -20.93
C LEU A 186 13.46 28.48 -20.64
N ALA A 187 14.32 27.52 -20.31
CA ALA A 187 15.73 27.77 -20.00
C ALA A 187 16.48 28.41 -21.19
N ASN A 188 16.22 27.94 -22.41
CA ASN A 188 16.89 28.44 -23.61
C ASN A 188 16.41 29.82 -24.06
N ASN A 189 15.11 30.12 -23.94
CA ASN A 189 14.51 31.35 -24.49
C ASN A 189 14.28 32.45 -23.45
N HIS A 190 14.23 32.08 -22.16
CA HIS A 190 14.02 32.98 -21.03
C HIS A 190 15.03 32.70 -19.90
N PRO A 191 16.35 32.75 -20.18
CA PRO A 191 17.36 32.43 -19.17
C PRO A 191 17.34 33.44 -18.01
N GLY A 192 17.57 32.94 -16.80
CA GLY A 192 17.65 33.72 -15.56
C GLY A 192 17.15 32.95 -14.34
N ASP A 193 17.18 33.60 -13.17
CA ASP A 193 16.87 32.97 -11.87
C ASP A 193 15.51 32.23 -11.85
N PHE A 194 14.52 32.73 -12.58
CA PHE A 194 13.23 32.07 -12.71
C PHE A 194 13.34 30.71 -13.39
N ALA A 195 13.95 30.65 -14.57
CA ALA A 195 14.11 29.40 -15.33
C ALA A 195 14.98 28.40 -14.57
N ASP A 196 16.04 28.89 -13.90
CA ASP A 196 16.91 28.08 -13.05
C ASP A 196 16.14 27.47 -11.88
N ALA A 197 15.27 28.25 -11.22
CA ALA A 197 14.45 27.78 -10.12
C ALA A 197 13.38 26.76 -10.57
N VAL A 198 12.75 26.97 -11.74
CA VAL A 198 11.82 25.99 -12.33
C VAL A 198 12.54 24.68 -12.64
N MET A 199 13.72 24.76 -13.26
CA MET A 199 14.54 23.58 -13.59
C MET A 199 14.98 22.84 -12.33
N ALA A 200 15.41 23.57 -11.28
CA ALA A 200 15.84 22.98 -10.02
C ALA A 200 14.69 22.23 -9.32
N ASP A 201 13.51 22.83 -9.20
CA ASP A 201 12.35 22.17 -8.57
C ASP A 201 11.87 20.97 -9.40
N TRP A 202 11.90 21.07 -10.74
CA TRP A 202 11.57 19.94 -11.62
C TRP A 202 12.55 18.78 -11.45
N ASN A 203 13.85 19.06 -11.41
CA ASN A 203 14.88 18.04 -11.16
C ASN A 203 14.73 17.41 -9.78
N ALA A 204 14.46 18.21 -8.73
CA ALA A 204 14.21 17.70 -7.39
C ALA A 204 12.97 16.80 -7.33
N ALA A 205 11.89 17.17 -8.03
CA ALA A 205 10.69 16.35 -8.13
C ALA A 205 10.96 15.04 -8.90
N ARG A 206 11.74 15.08 -9.99
CA ARG A 206 12.15 13.87 -10.72
C ARG A 206 13.04 12.96 -9.89
N GLU A 207 14.02 13.51 -9.20
CA GLU A 207 14.91 12.75 -8.31
C GLU A 207 14.11 12.07 -7.20
N SER A 208 13.20 12.82 -6.57
CA SER A 208 12.24 12.28 -5.60
C SER A 208 11.47 11.11 -6.18
N LEU A 209 10.79 11.27 -7.33
CA LEU A 209 9.97 10.22 -7.95
C LEU A 209 10.75 9.01 -8.48
N ASN A 210 11.99 9.20 -8.90
CA ASN A 210 12.86 8.11 -9.31
C ASN A 210 13.11 7.11 -8.18
N GLY A 211 13.14 7.60 -6.95
CA GLY A 211 13.38 6.81 -5.75
C GLY A 211 14.83 6.36 -5.60
N LYS A 212 15.17 5.97 -4.37
CA LYS A 212 16.50 5.49 -4.01
C LYS A 212 16.88 4.26 -4.82
N ARG A 213 18.10 4.24 -5.35
CA ARG A 213 18.65 3.08 -6.05
C ARG A 213 19.23 2.08 -5.05
N LEU A 214 19.10 0.79 -5.35
CA LEU A 214 19.87 -0.28 -4.72
C LEU A 214 20.79 -0.93 -5.74
N ASP A 215 22.01 -1.23 -5.29
CA ASP A 215 22.99 -1.93 -6.13
C ASP A 215 22.66 -3.43 -6.24
N ALA A 216 22.15 -4.02 -5.16
CA ALA A 216 21.77 -5.43 -5.11
C ALA A 216 20.62 -5.70 -4.11
N VAL A 217 19.87 -6.77 -4.39
CA VAL A 217 18.82 -7.32 -3.53
C VAL A 217 19.07 -8.82 -3.35
N ASP A 218 18.93 -9.30 -2.11
CA ASP A 218 18.97 -10.73 -1.81
C ASP A 218 17.64 -11.39 -2.22
N LEU A 219 17.69 -12.18 -3.30
CA LEU A 219 16.55 -12.90 -3.87
C LEU A 219 16.55 -14.39 -3.48
N ARG A 220 17.38 -14.86 -2.54
CA ARG A 220 17.40 -16.27 -2.10
C ARG A 220 16.05 -16.77 -1.62
N TYR A 221 15.21 -15.88 -1.07
CA TYR A 221 13.84 -16.23 -0.65
C TYR A 221 12.94 -16.62 -1.84
N ARG A 222 13.21 -16.09 -3.06
CA ARG A 222 12.49 -16.48 -4.28
C ARG A 222 12.94 -17.85 -4.77
N GLU A 223 14.23 -18.15 -4.66
CA GLU A 223 14.78 -19.48 -4.93
C GLU A 223 14.16 -20.52 -3.98
N LEU A 224 14.08 -20.20 -2.68
CA LEU A 224 13.38 -21.02 -1.70
C LEU A 224 11.90 -21.23 -2.07
N GLY A 225 11.20 -20.16 -2.48
CA GLY A 225 9.82 -20.25 -2.95
C GLY A 225 9.67 -21.15 -4.19
N ALA A 226 10.58 -21.06 -5.14
CA ALA A 226 10.61 -21.93 -6.32
C ALA A 226 10.87 -23.39 -5.94
N GLN A 227 11.80 -23.65 -5.01
CA GLN A 227 12.07 -24.99 -4.50
C GLN A 227 10.83 -25.59 -3.81
N ARG A 228 10.14 -24.82 -2.96
CA ARG A 228 8.89 -25.26 -2.33
C ARG A 228 7.82 -25.62 -3.35
N LEU A 229 7.69 -24.82 -4.42
CA LEU A 229 6.75 -25.09 -5.48
C LEU A 229 7.06 -26.40 -6.22
N GLU A 230 8.33 -26.68 -6.51
CA GLU A 230 8.71 -27.93 -7.17
C GLU A 230 8.52 -29.15 -6.27
N ILE A 231 8.83 -29.05 -4.97
CA ILE A 231 8.52 -30.10 -3.97
C ILE A 231 7.01 -30.37 -3.95
N ALA A 232 6.20 -29.32 -3.84
CA ALA A 232 4.75 -29.43 -3.81
C ALA A 232 4.18 -30.06 -5.09
N LYS A 233 4.63 -29.64 -6.27
CA LYS A 233 4.20 -30.24 -7.55
C LYS A 233 4.53 -31.72 -7.62
N GLY A 234 5.75 -32.11 -7.25
CA GLY A 234 6.16 -33.51 -7.23
C GLY A 234 5.29 -34.35 -6.29
N ALA A 235 5.07 -33.86 -5.07
CA ALA A 235 4.22 -34.51 -4.08
C ALA A 235 2.75 -34.57 -4.53
N ALA A 236 2.24 -33.51 -5.14
CA ALA A 236 0.87 -33.43 -5.65
C ALA A 236 0.62 -34.43 -6.78
N ALA A 237 1.53 -34.52 -7.76
CA ALA A 237 1.43 -35.47 -8.86
C ALA A 237 1.48 -36.93 -8.37
N GLN A 238 2.36 -37.22 -7.41
CA GLN A 238 2.46 -38.54 -6.79
C GLN A 238 1.19 -38.88 -6.01
N SER A 239 0.75 -37.99 -5.13
CA SER A 239 -0.47 -38.16 -4.32
C SER A 239 -1.69 -38.37 -5.20
N TRP A 240 -1.87 -37.55 -6.24
CA TRP A 240 -2.99 -37.69 -7.18
C TRP A 240 -2.99 -39.05 -7.89
N THR A 241 -1.82 -39.49 -8.34
CA THR A 241 -1.66 -40.81 -8.98
C THR A 241 -2.00 -41.95 -8.02
N THR A 242 -1.51 -41.89 -6.78
CA THR A 242 -1.81 -42.90 -5.75
C THR A 242 -3.30 -42.95 -5.44
N ILE A 243 -3.96 -41.80 -5.22
CA ILE A 243 -5.40 -41.74 -4.97
C ILE A 243 -6.19 -42.36 -6.13
N LYS A 244 -5.83 -42.04 -7.38
CA LYS A 244 -6.47 -42.63 -8.57
C LYS A 244 -6.29 -44.14 -8.66
N GLN A 245 -5.10 -44.65 -8.32
CA GLN A 245 -4.84 -46.10 -8.30
C GLN A 245 -5.67 -46.80 -7.21
N GLU A 246 -5.74 -46.24 -6.01
CA GLU A 246 -6.53 -46.80 -4.90
C GLU A 246 -8.04 -46.83 -5.20
N LEU A 247 -8.54 -45.81 -5.91
CA LEU A 247 -9.95 -45.68 -6.25
C LEU A 247 -10.31 -46.29 -7.62
N ALA A 248 -9.35 -46.90 -8.33
CA ALA A 248 -9.55 -47.36 -9.71
C ALA A 248 -10.71 -48.35 -9.88
N SER A 249 -10.88 -49.28 -8.93
CA SER A 249 -11.98 -50.27 -8.96
C SER A 249 -13.37 -49.68 -8.73
N GLN A 250 -13.43 -48.49 -8.14
CA GLN A 250 -14.66 -47.75 -7.85
C GLN A 250 -14.94 -46.66 -8.89
N THR A 251 -13.95 -46.30 -9.69
CA THR A 251 -14.01 -45.23 -10.67
C THR A 251 -14.76 -45.67 -11.93
N ILE A 252 -15.65 -44.81 -12.40
CA ILE A 252 -16.41 -44.99 -13.65
C ILE A 252 -16.10 -43.85 -14.62
N ALA A 253 -16.51 -43.99 -15.87
CA ALA A 253 -16.45 -42.89 -16.83
C ALA A 253 -17.29 -41.70 -16.34
N THR A 254 -16.74 -40.49 -16.44
CA THR A 254 -17.40 -39.27 -15.99
C THR A 254 -18.65 -38.99 -16.81
N PHE A 255 -18.55 -39.06 -18.14
CA PHE A 255 -19.68 -38.85 -19.04
C PHE A 255 -19.89 -40.05 -20.00
N PRO A 256 -21.14 -40.34 -20.39
CA PRO A 256 -22.37 -39.68 -19.93
C PRO A 256 -22.70 -39.98 -18.46
N SER A 257 -23.27 -39.00 -17.76
CA SER A 257 -23.67 -39.18 -16.37
C SER A 257 -24.82 -40.18 -16.28
N PRO A 258 -24.87 -41.04 -15.24
CA PRO A 258 -25.98 -41.98 -15.06
C PRO A 258 -27.35 -41.28 -15.09
N PRO A 259 -28.37 -41.89 -15.69
CA PRO A 259 -29.70 -41.30 -15.70
C PRO A 259 -30.28 -41.29 -14.28
N ALA A 260 -31.16 -40.33 -13.99
CA ALA A 260 -31.69 -40.10 -12.65
C ALA A 260 -32.30 -41.34 -11.97
N HIS A 261 -32.90 -42.25 -12.72
CA HIS A 261 -33.51 -43.49 -12.19
C HIS A 261 -32.49 -44.57 -11.80
N GLU A 262 -31.22 -44.44 -12.23
CA GLU A 262 -30.12 -45.34 -11.85
C GLU A 262 -29.22 -44.75 -10.77
N ALA A 263 -29.45 -43.50 -10.36
CA ALA A 263 -28.61 -42.75 -9.42
C ALA A 263 -28.32 -43.52 -8.11
N SER A 264 -29.31 -44.22 -7.56
CA SER A 264 -29.19 -45.00 -6.33
C SER A 264 -28.26 -46.23 -6.47
N LYS A 265 -28.12 -46.80 -7.66
CA LYS A 265 -27.20 -47.91 -7.93
C LYS A 265 -25.74 -47.46 -8.06
N MET A 266 -25.55 -46.16 -8.28
CA MET A 266 -24.25 -45.55 -8.53
C MET A 266 -23.64 -44.93 -7.27
N VAL A 267 -24.33 -44.99 -6.12
CA VAL A 267 -23.86 -44.44 -4.85
C VAL A 267 -22.48 -45.01 -4.49
N GLY A 268 -21.54 -44.12 -4.13
CA GLY A 268 -20.17 -44.49 -3.78
C GLY A 268 -19.24 -44.75 -4.97
N ARG A 269 -19.74 -44.80 -6.22
CA ARG A 269 -18.88 -44.80 -7.41
C ARG A 269 -18.18 -43.46 -7.55
N ILE A 270 -16.93 -43.49 -8.02
CA ILE A 270 -16.08 -42.32 -8.15
C ILE A 270 -16.09 -41.82 -9.59
N VAL A 271 -16.18 -40.50 -9.77
CA VAL A 271 -16.02 -39.82 -11.06
C VAL A 271 -14.89 -38.79 -10.98
N GLU A 272 -14.09 -38.71 -12.04
CA GLU A 272 -13.07 -37.68 -12.21
C GLU A 272 -13.68 -36.52 -12.99
N LEU A 273 -14.04 -35.46 -12.28
CA LEU A 273 -14.71 -34.32 -12.88
C LEU A 273 -13.75 -33.52 -13.77
N PRO A 274 -14.23 -32.90 -14.87
CA PRO A 274 -13.42 -31.98 -15.65
C PRO A 274 -12.95 -30.80 -14.79
N ALA A 275 -11.85 -30.17 -15.18
CA ALA A 275 -11.36 -28.98 -14.49
C ALA A 275 -12.42 -27.85 -14.51
N LEU A 276 -12.79 -27.38 -13.33
CA LEU A 276 -13.74 -26.31 -13.09
C LEU A 276 -13.00 -25.02 -12.75
N SER A 277 -13.64 -23.89 -13.03
CA SER A 277 -13.20 -22.56 -12.60
C SER A 277 -14.35 -21.89 -11.84
N PRO A 278 -14.14 -20.73 -11.20
CA PRO A 278 -15.21 -19.98 -10.56
C PRO A 278 -16.40 -19.66 -11.47
N ARG A 279 -16.22 -19.67 -12.81
CA ARG A 279 -17.32 -19.49 -13.78
C ARG A 279 -18.36 -20.61 -13.73
N GLN A 280 -17.98 -21.79 -13.25
CA GLN A 280 -18.89 -22.93 -13.08
C GLN A 280 -19.56 -22.94 -11.71
N PHE A 281 -19.32 -21.94 -10.87
CA PHE A 281 -19.87 -21.86 -9.53
C PHE A 281 -21.10 -20.95 -9.57
N VAL A 282 -22.22 -21.44 -9.05
CA VAL A 282 -23.49 -20.73 -9.07
C VAL A 282 -24.14 -20.75 -7.69
N SER A 283 -24.90 -19.70 -7.40
CA SER A 283 -25.81 -19.67 -6.25
C SER A 283 -27.21 -19.91 -6.76
N ASP A 284 -27.87 -20.97 -6.29
CA ASP A 284 -29.26 -21.26 -6.60
C ASP A 284 -29.94 -21.95 -5.41
N LEU A 285 -31.26 -21.78 -5.27
CA LEU A 285 -32.05 -22.42 -4.20
C LEU A 285 -31.51 -22.15 -2.78
N GLY A 286 -30.87 -21.01 -2.55
CA GLY A 286 -30.28 -20.65 -1.25
C GLY A 286 -28.96 -21.38 -0.93
N ALA A 287 -28.34 -22.05 -1.90
CA ALA A 287 -27.06 -22.75 -1.74
C ALA A 287 -26.11 -22.50 -2.93
N GLY A 288 -24.81 -22.60 -2.68
CA GLY A 288 -23.78 -22.58 -3.71
C GLY A 288 -23.51 -23.97 -4.26
N PHE A 289 -23.33 -24.06 -5.58
CA PHE A 289 -22.99 -25.30 -6.30
C PHE A 289 -21.85 -25.06 -7.29
N ALA A 290 -20.95 -26.03 -7.44
CA ALA A 290 -20.07 -26.13 -8.61
C ALA A 290 -20.64 -27.14 -9.60
N VAL A 291 -20.65 -26.77 -10.88
CA VAL A 291 -21.36 -27.51 -11.94
C VAL A 291 -20.36 -28.12 -12.91
N ALA A 292 -20.33 -29.46 -12.99
CA ALA A 292 -19.57 -30.22 -13.97
C ALA A 292 -20.52 -30.81 -15.02
N ALA A 293 -20.63 -30.17 -16.18
CA ALA A 293 -21.55 -30.57 -17.24
C ALA A 293 -20.80 -31.04 -18.49
N GLY A 294 -21.24 -32.17 -19.06
CA GLY A 294 -20.85 -32.63 -20.39
C GLY A 294 -21.85 -32.10 -21.42
N SER A 295 -21.40 -31.77 -22.64
CA SER A 295 -22.27 -31.22 -23.69
C SER A 295 -23.36 -32.22 -24.11
N GLY A 296 -24.53 -32.16 -23.47
CA GLY A 296 -25.64 -33.08 -23.71
C GLY A 296 -25.50 -34.44 -23.02
N GLU A 297 -24.43 -34.65 -22.25
CA GLU A 297 -24.10 -35.94 -21.63
C GLU A 297 -24.41 -35.96 -20.12
N GLY A 298 -25.19 -35.00 -19.64
CA GLY A 298 -25.61 -34.87 -18.25
C GLY A 298 -24.65 -34.05 -17.36
N CYS A 299 -24.88 -34.08 -16.05
CA CYS A 299 -24.32 -33.10 -15.11
C CYS A 299 -24.08 -33.69 -13.71
N TYR A 300 -22.97 -33.28 -13.08
CA TYR A 300 -22.71 -33.48 -11.66
C TYR A 300 -22.68 -32.15 -10.93
N LEU A 301 -23.19 -32.16 -9.70
CA LEU A 301 -23.35 -31.01 -8.84
C LEU A 301 -22.57 -31.24 -7.54
N ILE A 302 -21.61 -30.37 -7.27
CA ILE A 302 -20.92 -30.33 -5.97
C ILE A 302 -21.59 -29.25 -5.15
N GLN A 303 -22.17 -29.62 -4.00
CA GLN A 303 -22.71 -28.63 -3.08
C GLN A 303 -21.56 -27.97 -2.31
N LEU A 304 -21.48 -26.64 -2.40
CA LEU A 304 -20.43 -25.83 -1.77
C LEU A 304 -20.88 -25.26 -0.43
N SER A 305 -22.15 -24.86 -0.32
CA SER A 305 -22.72 -24.33 0.92
C SER A 305 -23.00 -25.43 1.93
N ASN A 306 -22.67 -25.17 3.19
CA ASN A 306 -22.85 -26.10 4.32
C ASN A 306 -22.13 -27.45 4.10
N ALA A 307 -21.04 -27.46 3.33
CA ALA A 307 -20.18 -28.62 3.11
C ALA A 307 -18.85 -28.44 3.85
N PRO A 308 -18.69 -28.98 5.08
CA PRO A 308 -17.48 -28.80 5.89
C PRO A 308 -16.20 -29.16 5.13
N ARG A 309 -16.22 -30.26 4.37
CA ARG A 309 -15.08 -30.72 3.57
C ARG A 309 -14.58 -29.66 2.58
N PHE A 310 -15.50 -28.96 1.93
CA PHE A 310 -15.16 -27.92 0.97
C PHE A 310 -14.60 -26.67 1.66
N GLY A 311 -15.12 -26.32 2.84
CA GLY A 311 -14.54 -25.28 3.69
C GLY A 311 -13.10 -25.62 4.12
N HIS A 312 -12.84 -26.85 4.54
CA HIS A 312 -11.49 -27.31 4.91
C HIS A 312 -10.54 -27.39 3.70
N PHE A 313 -11.04 -27.76 2.51
CA PHE A 313 -10.27 -27.68 1.27
C PHE A 313 -9.83 -26.25 0.98
N TYR A 314 -10.75 -25.28 1.03
CA TYR A 314 -10.41 -23.88 0.84
C TYR A 314 -9.38 -23.40 1.87
N ALA A 315 -9.59 -23.69 3.16
CA ALA A 315 -8.61 -23.35 4.19
C ALA A 315 -7.21 -23.93 3.91
N THR A 316 -7.14 -25.14 3.36
CA THR A 316 -5.88 -25.80 2.95
C THR A 316 -5.26 -25.13 1.73
N MET A 317 -6.06 -24.76 0.73
CA MET A 317 -5.60 -24.01 -0.43
C MET A 317 -5.02 -22.65 -0.04
N GLU A 318 -5.66 -21.95 0.88
CA GLU A 318 -5.15 -20.65 1.33
C GLU A 318 -3.84 -20.80 2.10
N ARG A 319 -3.66 -21.83 2.95
CA ARG A 319 -2.36 -22.15 3.55
C ARG A 319 -1.30 -22.46 2.48
N PHE A 320 -1.67 -23.20 1.44
CA PHE A 320 -0.79 -23.46 0.31
C PHE A 320 -0.38 -22.17 -0.43
N LYS A 321 -1.33 -21.26 -0.69
CA LYS A 321 -1.04 -19.95 -1.30
C LYS A 321 -0.08 -19.13 -0.43
N ALA A 322 -0.32 -19.13 0.87
CA ALA A 322 0.52 -18.47 1.87
C ALA A 322 1.98 -18.99 1.86
N GLN A 323 2.17 -20.31 1.93
CA GLN A 323 3.48 -20.93 2.12
C GLN A 323 4.26 -21.14 0.82
N VAL A 324 3.56 -21.52 -0.26
CA VAL A 324 4.15 -22.07 -1.48
C VAL A 324 3.90 -21.17 -2.69
N HIS A 325 2.64 -20.97 -3.09
CA HIS A 325 2.31 -20.31 -4.35
C HIS A 325 1.21 -19.23 -4.22
N PRO A 326 1.58 -17.97 -3.92
CA PRO A 326 0.60 -16.89 -3.68
C PRO A 326 -0.25 -16.49 -4.90
N LYS A 327 0.07 -17.01 -6.08
CA LYS A 327 -0.62 -16.73 -7.35
C LYS A 327 -1.26 -18.00 -7.94
N LEU A 328 -1.48 -19.03 -7.13
CA LEU A 328 -2.16 -20.26 -7.55
C LEU A 328 -3.46 -19.92 -8.28
N SER A 329 -3.63 -20.47 -9.49
CA SER A 329 -4.83 -20.24 -10.28
C SER A 329 -6.03 -20.97 -9.69
N GLU A 330 -7.21 -20.36 -9.79
CA GLU A 330 -8.47 -20.98 -9.36
C GLU A 330 -9.00 -21.91 -10.47
N ARG A 331 -8.29 -23.01 -10.66
CA ARG A 331 -8.67 -24.12 -11.54
C ARG A 331 -8.69 -25.37 -10.69
N TYR A 332 -9.82 -26.06 -10.64
CA TYR A 332 -10.07 -27.16 -9.71
C TYR A 332 -10.43 -28.43 -10.46
N GLN A 333 -9.75 -29.53 -10.20
CA GLN A 333 -10.14 -30.85 -10.65
C GLN A 333 -10.50 -31.70 -9.43
N PHE A 334 -11.63 -32.41 -9.50
CA PHE A 334 -12.16 -33.14 -8.35
C PHE A 334 -12.33 -34.62 -8.66
N LEU A 335 -11.95 -35.47 -7.71
CA LEU A 335 -12.48 -36.83 -7.60
C LEU A 335 -13.67 -36.77 -6.66
N ALA A 336 -14.83 -37.23 -7.13
CA ALA A 336 -16.07 -37.10 -6.38
C ALA A 336 -16.83 -38.42 -6.33
N ALA A 337 -17.42 -38.74 -5.18
CA ALA A 337 -18.26 -39.90 -4.96
C ALA A 337 -19.72 -39.54 -5.22
N ILE A 338 -20.42 -40.35 -6.00
CA ILE A 338 -21.85 -40.14 -6.28
C ILE A 338 -22.68 -40.39 -5.02
N ARG A 339 -23.57 -39.46 -4.67
CA ARG A 339 -24.50 -39.58 -3.52
C ARG A 339 -25.81 -40.28 -3.85
N GLY A 340 -26.19 -40.30 -5.12
CA GLY A 340 -27.46 -40.85 -5.61
C GLY A 340 -28.63 -39.87 -5.56
N ASP A 341 -28.46 -38.71 -4.95
CA ASP A 341 -29.44 -37.62 -4.96
C ASP A 341 -29.40 -36.86 -6.29
N VAL A 342 -30.56 -36.51 -6.83
CA VAL A 342 -30.69 -35.69 -8.04
C VAL A 342 -31.22 -34.31 -7.67
N ARG A 343 -30.64 -33.25 -8.25
CA ARG A 343 -31.12 -31.87 -8.09
C ARG A 343 -31.26 -31.18 -9.43
N MET A 344 -32.23 -30.29 -9.53
CA MET A 344 -32.38 -29.36 -10.64
C MET A 344 -31.98 -27.97 -10.17
N ILE A 345 -31.07 -27.32 -10.91
CA ILE A 345 -30.61 -25.95 -10.67
C ILE A 345 -30.62 -25.15 -11.98
N THR A 346 -30.46 -23.85 -11.89
CA THR A 346 -30.30 -22.93 -13.01
C THR A 346 -28.82 -22.73 -13.29
N PHE A 347 -28.35 -23.16 -14.45
CA PHE A 347 -26.98 -22.98 -14.91
C PHE A 347 -26.97 -22.45 -16.34
N ASN A 348 -26.15 -21.45 -16.64
CA ASN A 348 -26.12 -20.78 -17.96
C ASN A 348 -27.51 -20.38 -18.48
N ARG A 349 -28.34 -19.82 -17.58
CA ARG A 349 -29.73 -19.37 -17.85
C ARG A 349 -30.69 -20.49 -18.30
N ARG A 350 -30.38 -21.75 -17.99
CA ARG A 350 -31.23 -22.91 -18.31
C ARG A 350 -31.35 -23.83 -17.10
N PRO A 351 -32.48 -24.52 -16.93
CA PRO A 351 -32.57 -25.59 -15.94
C PRO A 351 -31.67 -26.74 -16.36
N VAL A 352 -30.84 -27.23 -15.43
CA VAL A 352 -30.03 -28.43 -15.57
C VAL A 352 -30.33 -29.36 -14.41
N THR A 353 -30.52 -30.64 -14.72
CA THR A 353 -30.67 -31.70 -13.72
C THR A 353 -29.35 -32.42 -13.60
N GLY A 354 -28.81 -32.53 -12.39
CA GLY A 354 -27.53 -33.18 -12.14
C GLY A 354 -27.53 -34.04 -10.88
N LEU A 355 -26.59 -34.98 -10.84
CA LEU A 355 -26.34 -35.86 -9.71
C LEU A 355 -25.48 -35.15 -8.67
N LEU A 356 -25.89 -35.18 -7.40
CA LEU A 356 -25.07 -34.68 -6.31
C LEU A 356 -23.89 -35.63 -6.06
N VAL A 357 -22.73 -35.03 -5.83
CA VAL A 357 -21.48 -35.74 -5.52
C VAL A 357 -20.79 -35.11 -4.32
N ASP A 358 -20.14 -35.94 -3.51
CA ASP A 358 -19.28 -35.50 -2.40
C ASP A 358 -17.82 -35.55 -2.83
N ILE A 359 -17.04 -34.53 -2.48
CA ILE A 359 -15.64 -34.46 -2.87
C ILE A 359 -14.80 -35.43 -2.03
N VAL A 360 -13.95 -36.19 -2.72
CA VAL A 360 -13.04 -37.20 -2.14
C VAL A 360 -11.60 -36.71 -2.16
N ALA A 361 -11.20 -36.07 -3.26
CA ALA A 361 -9.90 -35.42 -3.40
C ALA A 361 -10.01 -34.25 -4.39
N ALA A 362 -9.11 -33.30 -4.25
CA ALA A 362 -9.05 -32.11 -5.11
C ALA A 362 -7.63 -31.85 -5.56
N LEU A 363 -7.50 -31.47 -6.83
CA LEU A 363 -6.30 -30.93 -7.43
C LEU A 363 -6.60 -29.46 -7.81
N ALA A 364 -5.67 -28.54 -7.56
CA ALA A 364 -5.83 -27.14 -7.91
C ALA A 364 -4.58 -26.54 -8.57
N GLY A 365 -4.84 -25.54 -9.42
CA GLY A 365 -3.85 -24.81 -10.20
C GLY A 365 -3.75 -25.27 -11.66
N ASP A 366 -2.92 -24.57 -12.45
CA ASP A 366 -2.83 -24.79 -13.90
C ASP A 366 -2.10 -26.09 -14.25
N SER A 367 -1.12 -26.48 -13.43
CA SER A 367 -0.36 -27.72 -13.58
C SER A 367 -0.67 -28.76 -12.51
N GLY A 368 -1.63 -28.49 -11.63
CA GLY A 368 -1.99 -29.37 -10.51
C GLY A 368 -1.00 -29.29 -9.36
N GLU A 369 -0.59 -28.06 -9.02
CA GLU A 369 0.42 -27.74 -8.02
C GLU A 369 -0.02 -28.11 -6.60
N LEU A 370 -1.33 -28.10 -6.34
CA LEU A 370 -1.94 -28.41 -5.05
C LEU A 370 -2.76 -29.69 -5.17
N CYS A 371 -2.45 -30.73 -4.40
CA CYS A 371 -3.30 -31.90 -4.21
C CYS A 371 -3.72 -32.02 -2.74
N VAL A 372 -5.00 -32.25 -2.49
CA VAL A 372 -5.58 -32.46 -1.15
C VAL A 372 -6.40 -33.75 -1.17
N ASP A 373 -5.97 -34.72 -0.35
CA ASP A 373 -6.77 -35.92 -0.06
C ASP A 373 -7.74 -35.61 1.08
N MET A 374 -9.04 -35.69 0.81
CA MET A 374 -10.10 -35.37 1.78
C MET A 374 -10.72 -36.61 2.42
N ARG A 375 -10.12 -37.79 2.23
CA ARG A 375 -10.57 -39.04 2.86
C ARG A 375 -10.14 -39.15 4.32
N SER A 376 -9.05 -38.48 4.71
CA SER A 376 -8.50 -38.51 6.07
C SER A 376 -8.23 -37.09 6.57
N GLU A 377 -8.86 -36.72 7.67
CA GLU A 377 -8.57 -35.46 8.35
C GLU A 377 -7.23 -35.55 9.11
N ASN A 378 -6.56 -34.41 9.24
CA ASN A 378 -5.39 -34.25 10.08
C ASN A 378 -5.78 -34.13 11.55
N GLN A 379 -4.79 -34.17 12.44
CA GLN A 379 -4.99 -34.10 13.90
C GLN A 379 -5.65 -32.79 14.37
N ALA A 380 -5.66 -31.74 13.55
CA ALA A 380 -6.23 -30.43 13.85
C ALA A 380 -7.64 -30.22 13.28
N GLY A 381 -8.29 -31.26 12.73
CA GLY A 381 -9.65 -31.18 12.18
C GLY A 381 -9.72 -30.48 10.82
N GLY A 382 -8.70 -30.62 9.97
CA GLY A 382 -8.68 -30.14 8.58
C GLY A 382 -7.97 -31.13 7.65
N TYR A 383 -7.55 -30.69 6.46
CA TYR A 383 -6.77 -31.51 5.52
C TYR A 383 -5.35 -30.98 5.39
N ALA A 384 -4.41 -31.87 5.08
CA ALA A 384 -3.08 -31.48 4.67
C ALA A 384 -2.97 -31.48 3.15
N PHE A 385 -2.15 -30.59 2.58
CA PHE A 385 -1.79 -30.70 1.17
C PHE A 385 -0.58 -31.61 0.98
N ALA A 386 -0.50 -32.23 -0.20
CA ALA A 386 0.61 -33.11 -0.54
C ALA A 386 1.95 -32.34 -0.49
N GLY A 387 2.86 -32.77 0.40
CA GLY A 387 4.16 -32.14 0.59
C GLY A 387 4.20 -31.02 1.65
N GLU A 388 3.11 -30.76 2.39
CA GLU A 388 3.06 -29.70 3.44
C GLU A 388 4.19 -29.85 4.47
N ALA A 389 4.40 -31.06 5.01
CA ALA A 389 5.49 -31.32 5.96
C ALA A 389 6.91 -31.19 5.36
N GLN A 390 7.06 -31.24 4.03
CA GLN A 390 8.36 -31.13 3.35
C GLN A 390 8.72 -29.68 3.04
N VAL A 391 7.73 -28.80 2.90
CA VAL A 391 7.94 -27.36 2.69
C VAL A 391 8.08 -26.60 4.01
N ASP A 392 7.62 -27.19 5.11
CA ASP A 392 7.80 -26.74 6.49
C ASP A 392 9.23 -27.00 6.98
N SER A 393 10.16 -26.12 6.64
CA SER A 393 11.38 -25.93 7.43
C SER A 393 11.92 -24.52 7.25
N ILE A 394 11.94 -23.76 8.35
CA ILE A 394 12.62 -22.47 8.47
C ILE A 394 13.13 -22.38 9.89
N ASP A 395 14.40 -22.01 10.06
CA ASP A 395 14.91 -21.62 11.37
C ASP A 395 14.27 -20.28 11.77
N PRO A 396 13.46 -20.25 12.84
CA PRO A 396 12.83 -19.02 13.28
C PRO A 396 13.90 -18.07 13.78
N VAL A 397 13.83 -16.82 13.33
CA VAL A 397 14.71 -15.76 13.85
C VAL A 397 14.05 -15.17 15.08
N GLN A 398 14.65 -15.43 16.23
CA GLN A 398 14.22 -14.82 17.48
C GLN A 398 14.57 -13.33 17.47
N LEU A 399 13.55 -12.51 17.74
CA LEU A 399 13.72 -11.09 18.06
C LEU A 399 13.81 -11.03 19.58
N PRO A 400 14.80 -10.32 20.13
CA PRO A 400 14.81 -10.05 21.55
C PRO A 400 13.66 -9.10 21.91
N ASP A 401 13.20 -9.14 23.16
CA ASP A 401 12.06 -8.33 23.62
C ASP A 401 12.35 -6.82 23.59
N ASP A 402 13.62 -6.43 23.64
CA ASP A 402 14.09 -5.05 23.54
C ASP A 402 14.43 -4.61 22.11
N ALA A 403 14.05 -5.41 21.10
CA ALA A 403 14.28 -5.08 19.70
C ALA A 403 13.71 -3.69 19.36
N PRO A 404 14.49 -2.80 18.74
CA PRO A 404 14.02 -1.47 18.36
C PRO A 404 12.97 -1.55 17.22
N PRO A 405 12.15 -0.50 17.03
CA PRO A 405 11.03 -0.50 16.08
C PRO A 405 11.40 -0.94 14.66
N GLU A 406 12.55 -0.48 14.15
CA GLU A 406 13.07 -0.84 12.82
C GLU A 406 13.35 -2.34 12.68
N GLN A 407 13.80 -3.02 13.74
CA GLN A 407 14.06 -4.45 13.71
C GLN A 407 12.75 -5.26 13.71
N VAL A 408 11.71 -4.78 14.40
CA VAL A 408 10.38 -5.41 14.37
C VAL A 408 9.79 -5.38 12.95
N VAL A 409 9.88 -4.23 12.27
CA VAL A 409 9.39 -4.13 10.88
C VAL A 409 10.29 -4.91 9.91
N ALA A 410 11.61 -4.89 10.08
CA ALA A 410 12.51 -5.71 9.27
C ALA A 410 12.23 -7.21 9.44
N ALA A 411 11.90 -7.66 10.66
CA ALA A 411 11.48 -9.03 10.92
C ALA A 411 10.14 -9.36 10.28
N MET A 412 9.19 -8.42 10.24
CA MET A 412 7.93 -8.57 9.51
C MET A 412 8.20 -8.81 8.01
N VAL A 413 9.02 -7.96 7.37
CA VAL A 413 9.39 -8.14 5.95
C VAL A 413 10.05 -9.50 5.73
N ARG A 414 10.96 -9.89 6.63
CA ARG A 414 11.66 -11.19 6.56
C ARG A 414 10.70 -12.36 6.70
N ALA A 415 9.75 -12.31 7.63
CA ALA A 415 8.72 -13.32 7.82
C ALA A 415 7.90 -13.49 6.53
N VAL A 416 7.47 -12.38 5.91
CA VAL A 416 6.78 -12.41 4.61
C VAL A 416 7.66 -13.03 3.53
N LYS A 417 8.95 -12.67 3.42
CA LYS A 417 9.86 -13.28 2.43
C LYS A 417 10.00 -14.80 2.60
N LEU A 418 10.13 -15.24 3.84
CA LEU A 418 10.34 -16.65 4.19
C LEU A 418 9.05 -17.47 4.27
N ALA A 419 7.88 -16.82 4.17
CA ALA A 419 6.56 -17.42 4.36
C ALA A 419 6.30 -17.97 5.78
N ASP A 420 6.82 -17.26 6.79
CA ASP A 420 6.63 -17.57 8.21
C ASP A 420 5.41 -16.80 8.77
N ASP A 421 4.22 -17.38 8.63
CA ASP A 421 2.94 -16.75 9.04
C ASP A 421 2.83 -16.59 10.56
N ASP A 422 3.23 -17.61 11.32
CA ASP A 422 3.19 -17.58 12.79
C ASP A 422 4.05 -16.44 13.34
N ARG A 423 5.27 -16.31 12.80
CA ARG A 423 6.12 -15.19 13.18
C ARG A 423 5.52 -13.86 12.80
N TRP A 424 5.02 -13.74 11.57
CA TRP A 424 4.41 -12.50 11.10
C TRP A 424 3.24 -12.06 12.00
N ARG A 425 2.32 -12.98 12.33
CA ARG A 425 1.20 -12.73 13.26
C ARG A 425 1.66 -12.29 14.64
N SER A 426 2.72 -12.90 15.17
CA SER A 426 3.27 -12.57 16.50
C SER A 426 3.80 -11.13 16.63
N LEU A 427 4.03 -10.43 15.53
CA LEU A 427 4.56 -9.07 15.54
C LEU A 427 3.46 -8.01 15.71
N PHE A 428 2.18 -8.39 15.54
CA PHE A 428 1.04 -7.47 15.67
C PHE A 428 0.55 -7.40 17.12
N ALA A 429 -0.02 -6.26 17.48
CA ALA A 429 -0.63 -6.06 18.79
C ALA A 429 -1.95 -6.82 18.90
N ASP A 430 -2.16 -7.48 20.02
CA ASP A 430 -3.43 -8.04 20.50
C ASP A 430 -4.10 -7.11 21.53
N TRP A 431 -3.87 -5.81 21.36
CA TRP A 431 -4.50 -4.71 22.07
C TRP A 431 -4.58 -3.49 21.14
N ARG A 432 -5.33 -2.45 21.52
CA ARG A 432 -5.31 -1.18 20.79
C ARG A 432 -5.44 0.03 21.71
N VAL A 433 -4.99 1.17 21.23
CA VAL A 433 -5.33 2.49 21.77
C VAL A 433 -6.18 3.24 20.75
N ALA A 434 -7.42 3.57 21.12
CA ALA A 434 -8.29 4.45 20.34
C ALA A 434 -8.15 5.88 20.87
N ILE A 435 -7.81 6.83 20.00
CA ILE A 435 -7.79 8.26 20.32
C ILE A 435 -9.08 8.87 19.76
N TYR A 436 -9.94 9.40 20.63
CA TYR A 436 -11.15 10.10 20.21
C TYR A 436 -10.85 11.54 19.78
N GLU A 437 -11.74 12.16 19.01
CA GLU A 437 -11.65 13.57 18.59
C GLU A 437 -11.49 14.55 19.77
N SER A 438 -11.90 14.15 20.98
CA SER A 438 -11.68 14.91 22.21
C SER A 438 -10.24 14.87 22.74
N GLY A 439 -9.34 14.15 22.07
CA GLY A 439 -7.97 13.88 22.53
C GLY A 439 -7.87 12.80 23.62
N ARG A 440 -9.00 12.22 24.05
CA ARG A 440 -9.02 11.15 25.06
C ARG A 440 -8.56 9.84 24.42
N ALA A 441 -7.52 9.23 24.99
CA ALA A 441 -7.10 7.87 24.66
C ALA A 441 -7.89 6.84 25.47
N LEU A 442 -8.32 5.75 24.82
CA LEU A 442 -8.91 4.56 25.42
C LEU A 442 -8.04 3.36 25.08
N PHE A 443 -7.52 2.69 26.11
CA PHE A 443 -6.83 1.43 25.97
C PHE A 443 -7.83 0.28 26.00
N ASP A 444 -7.80 -0.58 24.98
CA ASP A 444 -8.65 -1.76 24.86
C ASP A 444 -7.75 -3.00 24.82
N ALA A 445 -7.61 -3.64 25.99
CA ALA A 445 -6.84 -4.87 26.18
C ALA A 445 -7.54 -6.12 25.63
N SER A 446 -8.82 -6.01 25.27
CA SER A 446 -9.62 -7.15 24.75
C SER A 446 -9.63 -7.22 23.22
N TYR A 447 -8.99 -6.24 22.57
CA TYR A 447 -8.93 -6.17 21.13
C TYR A 447 -8.20 -7.36 20.55
N SER A 448 -8.86 -8.10 19.68
CA SER A 448 -8.22 -9.14 18.87
C SER A 448 -8.57 -8.93 17.40
N ILE A 449 -7.60 -9.25 16.55
CA ILE A 449 -7.77 -9.15 15.10
C ILE A 449 -8.36 -10.47 14.60
N PRO A 450 -9.53 -10.46 13.93
CA PRO A 450 -10.12 -11.67 13.39
C PRO A 450 -9.17 -12.44 12.46
N SER A 451 -9.11 -13.77 12.61
CA SER A 451 -8.16 -14.63 11.87
C SER A 451 -8.26 -14.51 10.34
N HIS A 452 -9.47 -14.27 9.80
CA HIS A 452 -9.70 -14.10 8.37
C HIS A 452 -9.07 -12.82 7.80
N LEU A 453 -8.94 -11.75 8.60
CA LEU A 453 -8.28 -10.51 8.18
C LEU A 453 -6.77 -10.73 8.06
N PHE A 454 -6.15 -11.42 9.02
CA PHE A 454 -4.73 -11.77 8.93
C PHE A 454 -4.42 -12.54 7.66
N GLN A 455 -5.25 -13.54 7.32
CA GLN A 455 -5.04 -14.38 6.15
C GLN A 455 -5.05 -13.58 4.83
N SER A 456 -6.06 -12.75 4.62
CA SER A 456 -6.16 -11.93 3.40
C SER A 456 -4.97 -10.96 3.26
N ILE A 457 -4.55 -10.35 4.36
CA ILE A 457 -3.44 -9.39 4.38
C ILE A 457 -2.08 -10.08 4.19
N TRP A 458 -1.91 -11.25 4.80
CA TRP A 458 -0.74 -12.10 4.64
C TRP A 458 -0.55 -12.53 3.19
N GLU A 459 -1.59 -13.08 2.57
CA GLU A 459 -1.56 -13.52 1.18
C GLU A 459 -1.25 -12.37 0.22
N THR A 460 -1.85 -11.21 0.46
CA THR A 460 -1.59 -10.00 -0.32
C THR A 460 -0.11 -9.59 -0.20
N SER A 461 0.44 -9.60 1.01
CA SER A 461 1.86 -9.31 1.25
C SER A 461 2.79 -10.31 0.55
N ARG A 462 2.46 -11.61 0.62
CA ARG A 462 3.17 -12.68 -0.08
C ARG A 462 3.12 -12.51 -1.60
N LYS A 463 1.96 -12.14 -2.15
CA LYS A 463 1.78 -11.88 -3.58
C LYS A 463 2.65 -10.73 -4.08
N TYR A 464 2.79 -9.66 -3.30
CA TYR A 464 3.66 -8.53 -3.64
C TYR A 464 5.15 -8.92 -3.60
N ILE A 465 5.63 -9.52 -2.51
CA ILE A 465 7.07 -9.82 -2.34
C ILE A 465 7.57 -10.91 -3.30
N MET A 466 6.69 -11.84 -3.69
CA MET A 466 6.98 -12.87 -4.69
C MET A 466 6.72 -12.38 -6.13
N GLY A 467 6.21 -11.16 -6.29
CA GLY A 467 5.88 -10.53 -7.56
C GLY A 467 6.75 -9.32 -7.87
N ASP A 468 6.13 -8.15 -7.97
CA ASP A 468 6.78 -6.93 -8.47
C ASP A 468 7.65 -6.24 -7.41
N VAL A 469 7.40 -6.51 -6.12
CA VAL A 469 8.24 -6.02 -5.01
C VAL A 469 9.40 -7.00 -4.83
N LEU A 470 10.62 -6.56 -5.13
CA LEU A 470 11.85 -7.32 -4.93
C LEU A 470 12.34 -7.25 -3.48
N ASP A 471 12.13 -6.12 -2.80
CA ASP A 471 12.56 -5.90 -1.43
C ASP A 471 11.71 -4.85 -0.73
N ALA A 472 11.73 -4.84 0.61
CA ALA A 472 11.25 -3.73 1.41
C ALA A 472 12.24 -3.44 2.54
N ARG A 473 12.61 -2.18 2.74
CA ARG A 473 13.60 -1.77 3.75
C ARG A 473 13.10 -0.60 4.57
N VAL A 474 13.51 -0.55 5.83
CA VAL A 474 13.26 0.61 6.69
C VAL A 474 13.97 1.82 6.09
N ASP A 475 13.18 2.84 5.78
CA ASP A 475 13.61 4.16 5.32
C ASP A 475 14.01 5.02 6.53
N ARG A 476 13.08 5.14 7.49
CA ARG A 476 13.25 5.98 8.67
C ARG A 476 12.31 5.57 9.80
N VAL A 477 12.57 6.11 10.99
CA VAL A 477 11.78 5.90 12.21
C VAL A 477 11.48 7.26 12.84
N SER A 478 10.24 7.47 13.30
CA SER A 478 9.84 8.72 13.94
C SER A 478 10.42 8.78 15.36
N PRO A 479 10.44 9.97 15.99
CA PRO A 479 10.62 10.05 17.43
C PRO A 479 9.56 9.21 18.17
N ILE A 480 9.95 8.60 19.29
CA ILE A 480 9.04 7.88 20.17
C ILE A 480 8.17 8.90 20.92
N ARG A 481 6.85 8.68 20.92
CA ARG A 481 5.88 9.52 21.61
C ARG A 481 5.06 8.73 22.62
N ARG A 482 4.93 9.24 23.84
CA ARG A 482 3.95 8.72 24.79
C ARG A 482 2.55 9.21 24.43
N ILE A 483 1.66 8.29 24.07
CA ILE A 483 0.26 8.58 23.71
C ILE A 483 -0.71 8.38 24.87
N THR A 484 -0.30 7.62 25.88
CA THR A 484 -1.08 7.41 27.10
C THR A 484 -0.12 7.37 28.28
N ARG A 485 -0.50 8.06 29.36
CA ARG A 485 0.24 8.01 30.63
C ARG A 485 -0.49 7.10 31.59
N ALA A 486 0.26 6.31 32.34
CA ALA A 486 -0.29 5.39 33.31
C ALA A 486 -1.15 6.12 34.35
N ASP A 487 -2.36 5.62 34.57
CA ASP A 487 -3.26 6.09 35.62
C ASP A 487 -3.67 4.88 36.47
N PRO A 488 -3.12 4.76 37.70
CA PRO A 488 -3.43 3.68 38.62
C PRO A 488 -4.92 3.60 38.98
N THR A 489 -5.64 4.72 38.89
CA THR A 489 -7.06 4.83 39.29
C THR A 489 -7.98 4.21 38.24
N THR A 490 -7.62 4.34 36.96
CA THR A 490 -8.41 3.84 35.82
C THR A 490 -7.84 2.57 35.21
N GLY A 491 -6.64 2.13 35.65
CA GLY A 491 -5.96 0.94 35.13
C GLY A 491 -5.37 1.14 33.74
N VAL A 492 -5.28 2.38 33.27
CA VAL A 492 -4.74 2.72 31.95
C VAL A 492 -3.21 2.64 32.01
N PRO A 493 -2.53 1.94 31.07
CA PRO A 493 -1.07 1.79 31.10
C PRO A 493 -0.33 2.94 30.40
N ASP A 494 0.99 2.99 30.57
CA ASP A 494 1.85 3.80 29.71
C ASP A 494 1.88 3.17 28.31
N VAL A 495 1.57 3.95 27.27
CA VAL A 495 1.68 3.51 25.88
C VAL A 495 2.56 4.48 25.11
N ASP A 496 3.65 3.94 24.58
CA ASP A 496 4.51 4.63 23.64
C ASP A 496 4.13 4.24 22.20
N HIS A 497 4.30 5.18 21.27
CA HIS A 497 3.98 5.06 19.86
C HIS A 497 5.15 5.54 19.01
N VAL A 498 5.38 4.89 17.89
CA VAL A 498 6.40 5.23 16.91
C VAL A 498 5.93 4.84 15.51
N VAL A 499 6.35 5.58 14.50
CA VAL A 499 6.06 5.27 13.10
C VAL A 499 7.36 4.86 12.42
N VAL A 500 7.32 3.72 11.72
CA VAL A 500 8.40 3.25 10.86
C VAL A 500 7.95 3.39 9.42
N TRP A 501 8.80 3.94 8.55
CA TRP A 501 8.53 4.01 7.12
C TRP A 501 9.34 2.98 6.36
N LEU A 502 8.70 2.33 5.39
CA LEU A 502 9.30 1.35 4.49
C LEU A 502 9.42 1.90 3.08
N ASP A 503 10.57 1.66 2.45
CA ASP A 503 10.76 1.75 1.00
C ASP A 503 10.54 0.38 0.37
N HIS A 504 9.70 0.32 -0.66
CA HIS A 504 9.50 -0.86 -1.50
C HIS A 504 10.34 -0.74 -2.76
N PHE A 505 11.04 -1.80 -3.13
CA PHE A 505 11.96 -1.80 -4.27
C PHE A 505 11.45 -2.70 -5.39
N GLY A 506 11.47 -2.18 -6.61
CA GLY A 506 11.09 -2.89 -7.83
C GLY A 506 12.17 -2.73 -8.91
N SER A 507 12.07 -3.51 -9.98
CA SER A 507 12.95 -3.38 -11.15
C SER A 507 12.31 -2.46 -12.19
N PHE A 508 13.01 -1.39 -12.56
CA PHE A 508 12.59 -0.43 -13.58
C PHE A 508 13.78 -0.10 -14.47
N ASP A 509 13.63 -0.27 -15.78
CA ASP A 509 14.67 0.04 -16.78
C ASP A 509 16.05 -0.61 -16.48
N GLY A 510 16.03 -1.82 -15.92
CA GLY A 510 17.24 -2.57 -15.54
C GLY A 510 17.86 -2.15 -14.20
N GLU A 511 17.26 -1.19 -13.48
CA GLU A 511 17.72 -0.73 -12.17
C GLU A 511 16.74 -1.12 -11.07
N ILE A 512 17.26 -1.38 -9.87
CA ILE A 512 16.44 -1.61 -8.68
C ILE A 512 16.25 -0.28 -7.97
N ARG A 513 15.01 0.17 -7.87
CA ARG A 513 14.68 1.47 -7.27
C ARG A 513 13.49 1.40 -6.34
N ALA A 514 13.54 2.23 -5.30
CA ALA A 514 12.41 2.47 -4.43
C ALA A 514 11.25 3.04 -5.27
N TYR A 515 10.03 2.65 -4.95
CA TYR A 515 8.84 3.20 -5.58
C TYR A 515 7.67 3.21 -4.61
N ASN A 516 6.67 4.03 -4.91
CA ASN A 516 5.41 4.04 -4.18
C ASN A 516 4.28 3.67 -5.15
N HIS A 517 3.27 2.98 -4.62
CA HIS A 517 2.06 2.64 -5.33
C HIS A 517 0.90 2.62 -4.32
N PHE A 518 -0.31 2.95 -4.76
CA PHE A 518 -1.47 3.06 -3.85
C PHE A 518 -1.85 1.74 -3.15
N THR A 519 -1.33 0.62 -3.63
CA THR A 519 -1.53 -0.70 -3.05
C THR A 519 -0.48 -1.09 -2.01
N LEU A 520 0.63 -0.34 -1.92
CA LEU A 520 1.75 -0.63 -1.01
C LEU A 520 1.66 0.27 0.22
N ARG A 521 2.01 -0.26 1.39
CA ARG A 521 1.90 0.50 2.64
C ARG A 521 3.29 0.83 3.17
N ARG A 522 3.66 2.10 3.05
CA ARG A 522 4.95 2.58 3.54
C ARG A 522 4.93 2.90 5.03
N ARG A 523 3.80 3.32 5.61
CA ARG A 523 3.69 3.79 7.00
C ARG A 523 3.28 2.66 7.93
N TRP A 524 4.11 2.32 8.91
CA TRP A 524 3.87 1.26 9.89
C TRP A 524 3.90 1.83 11.32
N PRO A 525 2.75 2.03 11.96
CA PRO A 525 2.70 2.45 13.36
C PRO A 525 2.94 1.25 14.28
N LEU A 526 3.81 1.45 15.27
CA LEU A 526 4.12 0.49 16.31
C LEU A 526 3.78 1.11 17.67
N GLN A 527 3.38 0.26 18.60
CA GLN A 527 3.09 0.61 19.99
C GLN A 527 3.76 -0.36 20.95
N ARG A 528 4.10 0.12 22.14
CA ARG A 528 4.49 -0.74 23.26
C ARG A 528 3.80 -0.30 24.54
N VAL A 529 3.53 -1.27 25.40
CA VAL A 529 2.84 -1.05 26.68
C VAL A 529 3.86 -1.20 27.80
N ASN A 530 3.90 -0.23 28.73
CA ASN A 530 4.75 -0.23 29.92
C ASN A 530 6.24 -0.55 29.63
N GLY A 531 6.76 -0.07 28.49
CA GLY A 531 8.15 -0.31 28.09
C GLY A 531 8.46 -1.72 27.56
N GLY A 532 7.44 -2.56 27.35
CA GLY A 532 7.59 -3.89 26.76
C GLY A 532 7.95 -3.89 25.26
N PRO A 533 7.79 -5.04 24.58
CA PRO A 533 8.17 -5.17 23.17
C PRO A 533 7.29 -4.30 22.27
N TRP A 534 7.91 -3.78 21.20
CA TRP A 534 7.17 -3.10 20.15
C TRP A 534 6.31 -4.08 19.35
N ARG A 535 5.05 -3.71 19.14
CA ARG A 535 4.10 -4.44 18.29
C ARG A 535 3.53 -3.52 17.22
N ILE A 536 3.29 -4.07 16.04
CA ILE A 536 2.65 -3.38 14.93
C ILE A 536 1.17 -3.17 15.28
N ALA A 537 0.73 -1.90 15.28
CA ALA A 537 -0.58 -1.50 15.78
C ALA A 537 -1.69 -1.54 14.71
N GLU A 538 -1.31 -1.55 13.42
CA GLU A 538 -2.26 -1.56 12.30
C GLU A 538 -1.99 -2.77 11.39
N LEU A 539 -3.00 -3.64 11.22
CA LEU A 539 -2.94 -4.73 10.25
C LEU A 539 -3.15 -4.18 8.84
N GLN A 540 -2.14 -4.36 7.99
CA GLN A 540 -2.16 -3.94 6.59
C GLN A 540 -1.15 -4.77 5.78
N SER A 541 -1.29 -4.78 4.45
CA SER A 541 -0.35 -5.51 3.59
C SER A 541 0.95 -4.75 3.43
N LEU A 542 2.03 -5.50 3.13
CA LEU A 542 3.33 -4.93 2.74
C LEU A 542 3.15 -3.84 1.68
#